data_AF-A0A0H5QL11-F1
#
_entry.id   AF-A0A0H5QL11-F1
#
_cell.length_a   1.000
_cell.length_b   1.000
_cell.length_c   1.000
_cell.angle_alpha   90.00
_cell.angle_beta   90.00
_cell.angle_gamma   90.00
#
_symmetry.space_group_name_H-M   'P 1'
#
loop_
_entity.id
_entity.type
_entity.pdbx_description
1 polymer ?
#
loop_
_entity_poly.entity_id
_entity_poly.type
_entity_poly.pdbx_seq_one_letter_code
_entity_poly.pdbx_strand_id
1 'polypeptide(L)'
;ALGTPQPSSVLIWNFNDLIHPEMILEAPDEVFMFRSNPKAPHIVIGGMANGQLIMWNTNTRRIVSKGSEHQRESDLDSNDHAYAPPIIHVDPAMISYTERSHSRPVQCLQWLQPGVEVHKRGEVSNSCTEPHSVQFASLA
;
A
#
# COMPACT_ATOMS: atom_id res chain seq x y z
N ALA A 1 -3.36 -21.29 -18.45
CA ALA A 1 -3.13 -21.52 -17.01
C ALA A 1 -3.51 -20.23 -16.30
N LEU A 2 -4.41 -20.28 -15.31
CA LEU A 2 -4.62 -19.11 -14.44
C LEU A 2 -3.26 -18.75 -13.84
N GLY A 3 -2.82 -17.50 -14.00
CA GLY A 3 -1.53 -17.04 -13.50
C GLY A 3 -1.46 -17.19 -11.99
N THR A 4 -0.34 -17.71 -11.49
CA THR A 4 -0.05 -17.66 -10.06
C THR A 4 0.05 -16.18 -9.65
N PRO A 5 -0.61 -15.73 -8.56
CA PRO A 5 -0.44 -14.38 -8.05
C PRO A 5 1.04 -14.08 -7.85
N GLN A 6 1.51 -12.96 -8.39
CA GLN A 6 2.89 -12.52 -8.22
C GLN A 6 2.89 -11.45 -7.12
N PRO A 7 3.29 -11.80 -5.88
CA PRO A 7 3.31 -10.82 -4.81
C PRO A 7 4.24 -9.66 -5.19
N SER A 8 3.83 -8.45 -4.81
CA SER A 8 4.58 -7.23 -5.08
C SER A 8 4.54 -6.31 -3.88
N SER A 9 5.33 -5.24 -3.89
CA SER A 9 5.34 -4.28 -2.79
C SER A 9 5.53 -2.86 -3.29
N VAL A 10 4.98 -1.89 -2.56
CA VAL A 10 5.23 -0.46 -2.77
C VAL A 10 6.24 0.02 -1.73
N LEU A 11 7.37 0.55 -2.18
CA LEU A 11 8.42 1.06 -1.31
C LEU A 11 8.20 2.54 -1.03
N ILE A 12 8.17 2.92 0.25
CA ILE A 12 8.11 4.30 0.70
C ILE A 12 9.50 4.74 1.13
N TRP A 13 9.99 5.81 0.51
CA TRP A 13 11.32 6.35 0.75
C TRP A 13 11.26 7.68 1.47
N ASN A 14 12.25 7.91 2.33
CA ASN A 14 12.51 9.19 2.94
C ASN A 14 13.68 9.86 2.21
N PHE A 15 13.56 11.13 1.83
CA PHE A 15 14.66 11.81 1.13
C PHE A 15 15.93 11.98 1.99
N ASN A 16 15.82 11.82 3.32
CA ASN A 16 16.97 11.87 4.21
C ASN A 16 17.82 10.58 4.17
N ASP A 17 17.26 9.44 3.74
CA ASP A 17 17.96 8.17 3.55
C ASP A 17 17.59 7.57 2.19
N LEU A 18 18.47 7.75 1.21
CA LEU A 18 18.27 7.28 -0.17
C LEU A 18 18.77 5.84 -0.39
N ILE A 19 19.30 5.20 0.65
CA ILE A 19 19.85 3.84 0.57
C ILE A 19 18.86 2.83 1.16
N HIS A 20 18.11 3.21 2.20
CA HIS A 20 17.14 2.33 2.85
C HIS A 20 15.69 2.87 2.73
N PRO A 21 14.72 2.05 2.27
CA PRO A 21 13.32 2.45 2.30
C PRO A 21 12.83 2.57 3.76
N GLU A 22 11.98 3.56 4.03
CA GLU A 22 11.37 3.76 5.34
C GLU A 22 10.32 2.69 5.63
N MET A 23 9.54 2.32 4.60
CA MET A 23 8.48 1.31 4.73
C MET A 23 8.29 0.51 3.44
N ILE A 24 7.80 -0.73 3.57
CA ILE A 24 7.36 -1.61 2.49
C ILE A 24 5.87 -1.90 2.70
N LEU A 25 5.04 -1.53 1.73
CA LEU A 25 3.62 -1.87 1.70
C LEU A 25 3.44 -3.16 0.91
N GLU A 26 3.02 -4.24 1.56
CA GLU A 26 2.95 -5.56 0.95
C GLU A 26 1.67 -5.76 0.14
N ALA A 27 1.76 -6.42 -1.01
CA ALA A 27 0.62 -6.73 -1.87
C ALA A 27 0.64 -8.21 -2.33
N PRO A 28 -0.53 -8.87 -2.40
CA PRO A 28 -0.62 -10.26 -2.84
C PRO A 28 -0.48 -10.43 -4.37
N ASP A 29 -0.58 -9.34 -5.13
CA ASP A 29 -0.49 -9.31 -6.59
C ASP A 29 0.21 -8.01 -7.04
N GLU A 30 0.52 -7.89 -8.33
CA GLU A 30 1.24 -6.73 -8.88
C GLU A 30 0.43 -5.43 -8.73
N VAL A 31 1.01 -4.42 -8.08
CA VAL A 31 0.40 -3.10 -7.88
C VAL A 31 0.81 -2.15 -9.02
N PHE A 32 -0.14 -1.74 -9.85
CA PHE A 32 0.12 -0.81 -10.96
C PHE A 32 0.02 0.65 -10.56
N MET A 33 -0.84 0.97 -9.58
CA MET A 33 -1.17 2.34 -9.21
C MET A 33 -1.42 2.43 -7.71
N PHE A 34 -0.95 3.50 -7.08
CA PHE A 34 -1.28 3.81 -5.69
C PHE A 34 -1.48 5.32 -5.48
N ARG A 35 -2.23 5.68 -4.45
CA ARG A 35 -2.47 7.07 -4.02
C ARG A 35 -2.59 7.13 -2.50
N SER A 36 -1.89 8.08 -1.88
CA SER A 36 -2.16 8.45 -0.50
C SER A 36 -3.40 9.33 -0.41
N ASN A 37 -4.16 9.20 0.67
CA ASN A 37 -5.28 10.10 0.93
C ASN A 37 -4.72 11.53 1.17
N PRO A 38 -5.28 12.56 0.51
CA PRO A 38 -4.74 13.92 0.56
C PRO A 38 -4.85 14.60 1.92
N LYS A 39 -5.71 14.11 2.83
CA LYS A 39 -5.91 14.65 4.18
C LYS A 39 -5.46 13.70 5.29
N ALA A 40 -5.47 12.40 5.00
CA ALA A 40 -5.02 11.35 5.91
C ALA A 40 -3.94 10.49 5.25
N PRO A 41 -2.70 11.00 5.06
CA PRO A 41 -1.67 10.32 4.23
C PRO A 41 -1.27 8.93 4.72
N HIS A 42 -1.61 8.57 5.95
CA HIS A 42 -1.43 7.22 6.48
C HIS A 42 -2.34 6.18 5.80
N ILE A 43 -3.43 6.61 5.18
CA ILE A 43 -4.29 5.78 4.35
C ILE A 43 -3.75 5.82 2.91
N VAL A 44 -3.29 4.67 2.44
CA VAL A 44 -2.83 4.50 1.06
C VAL A 44 -3.75 3.49 0.39
N ILE A 45 -4.21 3.83 -0.82
CA ILE A 45 -4.98 2.92 -1.68
C ILE A 45 -4.13 2.51 -2.87
N GLY A 46 -4.32 1.29 -3.34
CA GLY A 46 -3.66 0.72 -4.49
C GLY A 46 -4.63 -0.03 -5.39
N GLY A 47 -4.22 -0.19 -6.64
CA GLY A 47 -4.93 -0.92 -7.67
C GLY A 47 -4.03 -2.00 -8.25
N MET A 48 -4.53 -3.24 -8.28
CA MET A 48 -3.75 -4.43 -8.63
C MET A 48 -4.04 -4.94 -10.04
N ALA A 49 -3.15 -5.79 -10.56
CA ALA A 49 -3.22 -6.42 -11.88
C ALA A 49 -4.52 -7.20 -12.13
N ASN A 50 -5.01 -7.88 -11.09
CA ASN A 50 -6.25 -8.64 -11.14
C ASN A 50 -7.52 -7.77 -11.03
N GLY A 51 -7.38 -6.45 -11.05
CA GLY A 51 -8.48 -5.48 -10.99
C GLY A 51 -9.03 -5.21 -9.59
N GLN A 52 -8.49 -5.87 -8.56
CA GLN A 52 -8.82 -5.58 -7.17
C GLN A 52 -8.19 -4.27 -6.69
N LEU A 53 -8.84 -3.70 -5.67
CA LEU A 53 -8.35 -2.57 -4.89
C LEU A 53 -7.76 -3.09 -3.58
N ILE A 54 -6.71 -2.44 -3.12
CA ILE A 54 -6.02 -2.73 -1.87
C ILE A 54 -5.90 -1.43 -1.07
N MET A 55 -5.96 -1.52 0.25
CA MET A 55 -5.75 -0.41 1.18
C MET A 55 -4.72 -0.80 2.23
N TRP A 56 -3.82 0.12 2.53
CA TRP A 56 -2.88 0.04 3.64
C TRP A 56 -3.14 1.16 4.63
N ASN A 57 -2.82 0.87 5.90
CA ASN A 57 -2.73 1.87 6.95
C ASN A 57 -1.26 1.93 7.42
N THR A 58 -0.53 2.98 7.09
CA THR A 58 0.91 3.08 7.42
C THR A 58 1.16 3.29 8.92
N ASN A 59 0.11 3.45 9.74
CA ASN A 59 0.22 3.42 11.19
C ASN A 59 0.26 1.98 11.75
N THR A 60 -0.21 0.98 11.01
CA THR A 60 -0.16 -0.44 11.43
C THR A 60 1.16 -1.07 11.00
N ARG A 61 2.24 -0.61 11.65
CA ARG A 61 3.63 -0.94 11.31
C ARG A 61 4.05 -2.26 11.97
N ARG A 62 4.49 -3.23 11.17
CA ARG A 62 5.16 -4.45 11.66
C ARG A 62 6.66 -4.31 11.43
N ILE A 63 7.42 -4.18 12.51
CA ILE A 63 8.88 -4.12 12.45
C ILE A 63 9.39 -5.54 12.21
N VAL A 64 10.08 -5.74 11.08
CA VAL A 64 10.82 -6.98 10.83
C VAL A 64 12.29 -6.68 11.11
N SER A 65 12.69 -6.89 12.35
CA SER A 65 14.10 -7.03 12.68
C SER A 65 14.61 -8.26 11.92
N LYS A 66 15.74 -8.18 11.22
CA LYS A 66 16.39 -9.39 10.68
C LYS A 66 16.65 -10.33 11.85
N GLY A 67 15.80 -11.34 12.00
CA GLY A 67 15.94 -12.39 12.99
C GLY A 67 17.24 -13.13 12.70
N SER A 68 18.10 -13.15 13.71
CA SER A 68 19.24 -14.04 13.88
C SER A 68 18.80 -15.51 13.75
N GLU A 69 18.66 -16.02 12.53
CA GLU A 69 18.23 -17.41 12.30
C GLU A 69 19.21 -18.27 11.50
N HIS A 70 20.45 -17.83 11.27
CA HIS A 70 21.55 -18.72 10.86
C HIS A 70 22.90 -18.21 11.41
N GLN A 71 23.14 -18.39 12.71
CA GLN A 71 24.50 -18.28 13.25
C GLN A 71 24.82 -19.52 14.11
N ARG A 72 24.95 -20.65 13.41
CA ARG A 72 25.91 -21.68 13.82
C ARG A 72 27.16 -21.47 12.97
N GLU A 73 28.21 -21.06 13.66
CA GLU A 73 29.63 -21.18 13.30
C GLU A 73 30.07 -20.70 11.92
N SER A 74 30.57 -19.47 11.87
CA SER A 74 31.95 -19.23 11.38
C SER A 74 32.38 -17.83 11.78
N ASP A 75 33.40 -17.81 12.64
CA ASP A 75 34.17 -16.63 13.00
C ASP A 75 34.87 -16.01 11.77
N LEU A 76 35.23 -14.73 11.95
CA LEU A 76 36.23 -13.95 11.19
C LEU A 76 35.73 -13.25 9.90
N ASP A 77 35.17 -12.04 10.03
CA ASP A 77 35.90 -10.80 9.67
C ASP A 77 35.09 -9.51 9.96
N SER A 78 35.58 -8.76 10.94
CA SER A 78 35.90 -7.32 10.84
C SER A 78 35.01 -6.40 9.99
N ASN A 79 33.92 -5.93 10.60
CA ASN A 79 33.62 -4.50 10.80
C ASN A 79 33.38 -3.58 9.57
N ASP A 80 32.40 -3.90 8.73
CA ASP A 80 31.71 -2.93 7.86
C ASP A 80 30.20 -3.18 7.80
N HIS A 81 29.58 -3.42 8.96
CA HIS A 81 28.12 -3.44 9.03
C HIS A 81 27.63 -2.00 9.01
N ALA A 82 27.49 -1.44 7.81
CA ALA A 82 26.65 -0.27 7.56
C ALA A 82 25.35 -0.45 8.34
N TYR A 83 25.09 0.45 9.29
CA TYR A 83 23.91 0.40 10.15
C TYR A 83 22.67 0.52 9.27
N ALA A 84 22.08 -0.62 8.90
CA ALA A 84 20.84 -0.67 8.15
C ALA A 84 19.69 -0.51 9.15
N PRO A 85 18.89 0.56 9.08
CA PRO A 85 17.74 0.71 9.96
C PRO A 85 16.75 -0.45 9.74
N PRO A 86 16.00 -0.86 10.78
CA PRO A 86 14.98 -1.89 10.64
C PRO A 86 13.90 -1.42 9.68
N ILE A 87 13.59 -2.25 8.67
CA ILE A 87 12.58 -1.92 7.66
C ILE A 87 11.20 -2.25 8.21
N ILE A 88 10.28 -1.31 8.07
CA ILE A 88 8.89 -1.46 8.48
C ILE A 88 8.10 -2.10 7.34
N HIS A 89 7.43 -3.21 7.63
CA HIS A 89 6.48 -3.83 6.72
C HIS A 89 5.05 -3.43 7.12
N VAL A 90 4.21 -3.16 6.13
CA VAL A 90 2.79 -2.83 6.32
C VAL A 90 1.97 -3.81 5.50
N ASP A 91 1.27 -4.68 6.22
CA ASP A 91 0.38 -5.67 5.60
C ASP A 91 -0.90 -4.97 5.06
N PRO A 92 -1.60 -5.56 4.07
CA PRO A 92 -2.87 -5.02 3.58
C PRO A 92 -3.89 -4.88 4.72
N ALA A 93 -4.45 -3.68 4.90
CA ALA A 93 -5.54 -3.46 5.84
C ALA A 93 -6.90 -3.94 5.26
N MET A 94 -7.07 -3.82 3.94
CA MET A 94 -8.26 -4.29 3.24
C MET A 94 -7.93 -4.61 1.78
N ILE A 95 -8.63 -5.60 1.22
CA ILE A 95 -8.62 -5.91 -0.21
C ILE A 95 -10.08 -6.07 -0.67
N SER A 96 -10.42 -5.54 -1.84
CA SER A 96 -11.78 -5.68 -2.39
C SER A 96 -12.08 -7.12 -2.78
N TYR A 97 -13.35 -7.52 -2.70
CA TYR A 97 -13.80 -8.82 -3.19
C TYR A 97 -13.59 -8.95 -4.70
N THR A 98 -13.10 -10.10 -5.16
CA THR A 98 -12.84 -10.40 -6.58
C THR A 98 -14.10 -10.25 -7.42
N GLU A 99 -15.27 -10.63 -6.91
CA GLU A 99 -16.55 -10.56 -7.63
C GLU A 99 -17.05 -9.12 -7.86
N ARG A 100 -16.49 -8.15 -7.14
CA ARG A 100 -16.84 -6.71 -7.26
C ARG A 100 -15.68 -5.86 -7.76
N SER A 101 -14.63 -6.51 -8.24
CA SER A 101 -13.43 -5.85 -8.75
C SER A 101 -13.50 -5.68 -10.26
N HIS A 102 -12.58 -4.88 -10.80
CA HIS A 102 -12.50 -4.71 -12.25
C HIS A 102 -12.09 -6.02 -12.93
N SER A 103 -12.48 -6.21 -14.18
CA SER A 103 -12.03 -7.36 -15.00
C SER A 103 -10.66 -7.15 -15.64
N ARG A 104 -10.08 -5.97 -15.44
CA ARG A 104 -8.78 -5.52 -15.99
C ARG A 104 -7.95 -4.87 -14.88
N PRO A 105 -6.62 -4.75 -15.06
CA PRO A 105 -5.76 -4.02 -14.14
C PRO A 105 -6.29 -2.63 -13.84
N VAL A 106 -6.25 -2.21 -12.59
CA VAL A 106 -6.67 -0.86 -12.20
C VAL A 106 -5.67 0.16 -12.75
N GLN A 107 -6.13 1.04 -13.65
CA GLN A 107 -5.31 2.03 -14.34
C GLN A 107 -5.37 3.42 -13.71
N CYS A 108 -6.42 3.71 -12.92
CA CYS A 108 -6.59 5.03 -12.30
C CYS A 108 -7.21 4.92 -10.91
N LEU A 109 -6.73 5.78 -10.01
CA LEU A 109 -7.25 6.00 -8.67
C LEU A 109 -7.32 7.49 -8.40
N GLN A 110 -8.50 7.96 -7.97
CA GLN A 110 -8.73 9.37 -7.67
C GLN A 110 -9.57 9.52 -6.41
N TRP A 111 -9.00 10.17 -5.39
CA TRP A 111 -9.75 10.61 -4.22
C TRP A 111 -10.76 11.69 -4.63
N LEU A 112 -11.98 11.59 -4.11
CA LEU A 112 -13.00 12.61 -4.30
C LEU A 112 -12.70 13.84 -3.45
N GLN A 113 -13.23 15.00 -3.84
CA GLN A 113 -13.06 16.21 -3.04
C GLN A 113 -13.79 16.06 -1.69
N PRO A 114 -13.27 16.67 -0.60
CA PRO A 114 -13.99 16.73 0.66
C PRO A 114 -15.41 17.26 0.48
N GLY A 115 -16.35 16.66 1.20
CA GLY A 115 -17.77 17.00 1.11
C GLY A 115 -18.49 16.49 -0.14
N VAL A 116 -17.84 15.84 -1.10
CA VAL A 116 -18.52 15.15 -2.21
C VAL A 116 -18.80 13.71 -1.81
N GLU A 117 -20.07 13.29 -1.87
CA GLU A 117 -20.48 11.92 -1.62
C GLU A 117 -21.22 11.35 -2.83
N VAL A 118 -20.77 10.19 -3.29
CA VAL A 118 -21.40 9.42 -4.36
C VAL A 118 -22.14 8.24 -3.74
N HIS A 119 -23.45 8.21 -3.94
CA HIS A 119 -24.30 7.14 -3.47
C HIS A 119 -24.25 5.93 -4.40
N LYS A 120 -24.74 4.78 -3.93
CA LYS A 120 -24.79 3.52 -4.69
C LYS A 120 -25.50 3.62 -6.05
N ARG A 121 -26.41 4.60 -6.22
CA ARG A 121 -27.13 4.85 -7.47
C ARG A 121 -26.42 5.82 -8.41
N GLY A 122 -25.22 6.30 -8.04
CA GLY A 122 -24.47 7.31 -8.77
C GLY A 122 -24.91 8.75 -8.49
N GLU A 123 -25.85 8.96 -7.56
CA GLU A 123 -26.26 10.30 -7.13
C GLU A 123 -25.12 10.96 -6.35
N VAL A 124 -24.74 12.15 -6.79
CA VAL A 124 -23.71 12.97 -6.16
C VAL A 124 -24.40 13.98 -5.25
N SER A 125 -24.13 13.92 -3.95
CA SER A 125 -24.52 14.94 -2.99
C SER A 125 -23.30 15.70 -2.48
N ASN A 126 -23.55 16.92 -2.00
CA ASN A 126 -22.55 17.68 -1.27
C ASN A 126 -22.91 17.62 0.22
N SER A 127 -22.14 16.88 1.00
CA SER A 127 -22.21 16.87 2.45
C SER A 127 -21.34 18.01 3.01
N CYS A 128 -21.98 18.99 3.64
CA CYS A 128 -21.26 20.07 4.33
C CYS A 128 -20.65 19.64 5.68
N THR A 129 -20.88 18.40 6.14
CA THR A 129 -20.48 17.95 7.47
C THR A 129 -19.13 17.22 7.49
N GLU A 130 -18.63 16.77 6.33
CA GLU A 130 -17.40 15.98 6.25
C GLU A 130 -16.21 16.81 5.76
N PRO A 131 -15.26 17.17 6.65
CA PRO A 131 -14.09 17.96 6.26
C PRO A 131 -13.03 17.15 5.51
N HIS A 132 -13.22 15.84 5.34
CA HIS A 132 -12.24 14.92 4.78
C HIS A 132 -12.76 14.17 3.56
N SER A 133 -11.86 13.83 2.65
CA SER A 133 -12.16 12.91 1.56
C SER A 133 -12.25 11.48 2.11
N VAL A 134 -13.44 10.90 2.05
CA VAL A 134 -13.74 9.54 2.55
C VAL A 134 -14.02 8.54 1.42
N GLN A 135 -14.08 9.01 0.17
CA GLN A 135 -14.40 8.21 -1.01
C GLN A 135 -13.37 8.44 -2.11
N PHE A 136 -13.20 7.41 -2.94
CA PHE A 136 -12.36 7.46 -4.13
C PHE A 136 -13.02 6.69 -5.27
N ALA A 137 -12.63 7.01 -6.50
CA ALA A 137 -13.03 6.33 -7.71
C ALA A 137 -11.84 5.57 -8.30
N SER A 138 -12.14 4.47 -9.00
CA SER A 138 -11.16 3.66 -9.72
C SER A 138 -11.63 3.39 -11.15
N LEU A 139 -10.67 3.25 -12.08
CA LEU A 139 -10.91 2.89 -13.49
C LEU A 139 -9.92 1.80 -13.92
N ALA A 140 -10.33 0.96 -14.88
CA ALA A 140 -9.56 -0.15 -15.44
C ALA A 140 -9.78 -0.31 -16.95
#